data_AF-A0A223P4D6-F1
#
_entry.id   AF-A0A223P4D6-F1
#
_cell.length_a   1.000
_cell.length_b   1.000
_cell.length_c   1.000
_cell.angle_alpha   90.00
_cell.angle_beta   90.00
_cell.angle_gamma   90.00
#
_symmetry.space_group_name_H-M   'P 1'
#
loop_
_entity.id
_entity.type
_entity.pdbx_description
1 polymer ?
#
loop_
_entity_poly.entity_id
_entity_poly.type
_entity_poly.pdbx_seq_one_letter_code
_entity_poly.pdbx_strand_id
1 'polypeptide(L)'
;MKNYIVLAIAALTPIVSFATDGNISLTGNLQPSTCVVTTPSVSVSLTGPNGLPQKTFTGVGSATTMVPFNIGLNCGGVAAKVYMTLTDRQKPGNTSNTLGLSANSTAAGLGIQVFLPSRSTTTPLTFGPDSSTVGNINQFSVVTVDDDDDVNIALSARYIQTAATVTPGTAMGVATFTMSYQ
;
A
#
# COMPACT_ATOMS: atom_id res chain seq x y z
N MET A 1 -79.06 17.03 -71.24
CA MET A 1 -79.02 16.12 -70.07
C MET A 1 -78.02 15.01 -70.36
N LYS A 2 -76.86 15.02 -69.69
CA LYS A 2 -76.00 13.85 -69.49
C LYS A 2 -74.96 14.23 -68.43
N ASN A 3 -75.32 13.95 -67.17
CA ASN A 3 -74.42 14.02 -66.04
C ASN A 3 -73.49 12.80 -66.11
N TYR A 4 -72.18 13.03 -66.16
CA TYR A 4 -71.20 11.98 -65.94
C TYR A 4 -70.71 12.11 -64.50
N ILE A 5 -71.15 11.18 -63.65
CA ILE A 5 -70.60 10.99 -62.31
C ILE A 5 -69.21 10.36 -62.49
N VAL A 6 -68.17 11.14 -62.19
CA VAL A 6 -66.80 10.62 -62.10
C VAL A 6 -66.65 9.97 -60.74
N LEU A 7 -66.60 8.63 -60.71
CA LEU A 7 -66.35 7.86 -59.50
C LEU A 7 -64.83 7.83 -59.24
N ALA A 8 -64.34 8.63 -58.29
CA ALA A 8 -62.94 8.59 -57.86
C ALA A 8 -62.73 7.39 -56.93
N ILE A 9 -62.04 6.36 -57.40
CA ILE A 9 -61.62 5.22 -56.57
C ILE A 9 -60.34 5.65 -55.83
N ALA A 10 -60.47 5.94 -54.53
CA ALA A 10 -59.32 6.15 -53.67
C ALA A 10 -58.61 4.81 -53.43
N ALA A 11 -57.47 4.59 -54.08
CA ALA A 11 -56.63 3.43 -53.83
C ALA A 11 -55.99 3.57 -52.44
N LEU A 12 -56.48 2.79 -51.47
CA LEU A 12 -55.85 2.61 -50.16
C LEU A 12 -54.58 1.77 -50.36
N THR A 13 -53.41 2.43 -50.40
CA THR A 13 -52.13 1.71 -50.34
C THR A 13 -51.93 1.17 -48.92
N PRO A 14 -51.58 -0.12 -48.74
CA PRO A 14 -51.25 -0.62 -47.42
C PRO A 14 -49.96 0.05 -46.94
N ILE A 15 -50.02 0.74 -45.80
CA ILE A 15 -48.84 1.25 -45.11
C ILE A 15 -48.13 0.03 -44.51
N VAL A 16 -47.04 -0.40 -45.13
CA VAL A 16 -46.15 -1.43 -44.55
C VAL A 16 -45.31 -0.76 -43.46
N SER A 17 -45.54 -1.16 -42.21
CA SER A 17 -44.68 -0.80 -41.10
C SER A 17 -43.48 -1.75 -41.08
N PHE A 18 -42.28 -1.24 -41.36
CA PHE A 18 -41.05 -2.01 -41.20
C PHE A 18 -40.46 -1.71 -39.82
N ALA A 19 -40.44 -2.70 -38.94
CA ALA A 19 -39.65 -2.64 -37.71
C ALA A 19 -38.29 -3.29 -38.00
N THR A 20 -37.20 -2.59 -37.70
CA THR A 20 -35.86 -3.18 -37.72
C THR A 20 -35.29 -3.11 -36.32
N ASP A 21 -35.10 -4.27 -35.70
CA ASP A 21 -34.36 -4.34 -34.44
C ASP A 21 -32.88 -4.04 -34.70
N GLY A 22 -32.27 -3.28 -33.81
CA GLY A 22 -30.85 -2.94 -33.86
C GLY A 22 -30.09 -3.61 -32.72
N ASN A 23 -28.79 -3.83 -32.93
CA ASN A 23 -27.91 -4.36 -31.88
C ASN A 23 -27.20 -3.21 -31.16
N ILE A 24 -27.15 -3.28 -29.83
CA ILE A 24 -26.29 -2.41 -29.02
C ILE A 24 -25.04 -3.21 -28.65
N SER A 25 -23.88 -2.75 -29.12
CA SER A 25 -22.58 -3.28 -28.70
C SER A 25 -22.00 -2.35 -27.63
N LEU A 26 -21.91 -2.86 -26.40
CA LEU A 26 -21.28 -2.17 -25.28
C LEU A 26 -19.86 -2.70 -25.11
N THR A 27 -18.87 -1.82 -25.20
CA THR A 27 -17.47 -2.12 -24.90
C THR A 27 -17.00 -1.26 -23.73
N GLY A 28 -16.14 -1.83 -22.89
CA GLY A 28 -15.53 -1.14 -21.77
C GLY A 28 -14.16 -1.71 -21.48
N ASN A 29 -13.24 -0.85 -21.03
CA ASN A 29 -11.95 -1.26 -20.51
C ASN A 29 -12.01 -1.18 -18.97
N LEU A 30 -11.67 -2.27 -18.28
CA LEU A 30 -11.58 -2.30 -16.82
C LEU A 30 -10.11 -2.14 -16.43
N GLN A 31 -9.75 -0.99 -15.86
CA GLN A 31 -8.41 -0.78 -15.31
C GLN A 31 -8.33 -1.29 -13.86
N PRO A 32 -7.17 -1.86 -13.46
CA PRO A 32 -6.92 -2.18 -12.06
C PRO A 32 -6.92 -0.90 -11.21
N SER A 33 -7.45 -0.99 -10.00
CA SER A 33 -7.48 0.13 -9.04
C SER A 33 -6.40 0.04 -7.96
N THR A 34 -5.55 -1.01 -8.01
CA THR A 34 -4.55 -1.32 -6.98
C THR A 34 -3.28 -1.87 -7.61
N CYS A 35 -2.14 -1.59 -6.99
CA CYS A 35 -0.88 -2.24 -7.34
C CYS A 35 -0.76 -3.65 -6.73
N VAL A 36 0.02 -4.53 -7.34
CA VAL A 36 0.39 -5.84 -6.80
C VAL A 36 1.68 -5.71 -6.01
N VAL A 37 1.72 -6.22 -4.77
CA VAL A 37 2.96 -6.29 -3.99
C VAL A 37 3.85 -7.41 -4.55
N THR A 38 5.03 -7.07 -5.08
CA THR A 38 5.98 -8.05 -5.64
C THR A 38 6.95 -8.62 -4.61
N THR A 39 7.02 -7.99 -3.43
CA THR A 39 7.86 -8.42 -2.29
C THR A 39 7.02 -8.62 -1.01
N PRO A 40 6.16 -9.65 -0.98
CA PRO A 40 5.23 -9.85 0.14
C PRO A 40 5.92 -10.20 1.47
N SER A 41 7.20 -10.58 1.43
CA SER A 41 8.02 -10.86 2.61
C SER A 41 9.39 -10.22 2.43
N VAL A 42 9.79 -9.44 3.43
CA VAL A 42 11.09 -8.75 3.45
C VAL A 42 11.81 -9.10 4.75
N SER A 43 13.02 -9.66 4.62
CA SER A 43 13.89 -9.97 5.75
C SER A 43 15.08 -9.01 5.76
N VAL A 44 15.25 -8.28 6.86
CA VAL A 44 16.29 -7.26 7.00
C VAL A 44 17.19 -7.62 8.17
N SER A 45 18.49 -7.82 7.89
CA SER A 45 19.49 -7.97 8.95
C SER A 45 19.94 -6.59 9.41
N LEU A 46 19.53 -6.18 10.62
CA LEU A 46 19.95 -4.91 11.23
C LEU A 46 21.37 -4.97 11.83
N THR A 47 22.02 -6.11 11.76
CA THR A 47 23.40 -6.33 12.21
C THR A 47 24.29 -6.69 11.04
N GLY A 48 25.57 -6.34 11.16
CA GLY A 48 26.59 -6.90 10.27
C GLY A 48 26.80 -8.41 10.50
N PRO A 49 27.65 -9.06 9.70
CA PRO A 49 27.91 -10.51 9.81
C PRO A 49 28.48 -10.93 11.17
N ASN A 50 29.12 -10.00 11.88
CA ASN A 50 29.70 -10.22 13.21
C ASN A 50 28.79 -9.77 14.36
N GLY A 51 27.50 -9.48 14.08
CA GLY A 51 26.58 -8.91 15.06
C GLY A 51 26.87 -7.42 15.36
N LEU A 52 26.34 -6.95 16.49
CA LEU A 52 26.57 -5.59 17.00
C LEU A 52 27.15 -5.67 18.43
N PRO A 53 28.24 -4.94 18.73
CA PRO A 53 28.74 -4.84 20.09
C PRO A 53 27.73 -4.16 21.01
N GLN A 54 27.50 -4.68 22.23
CA GLN A 54 26.62 -4.04 23.21
C GLN A 54 27.01 -2.59 23.51
N LYS A 55 28.32 -2.28 23.47
CA LYS A 55 28.87 -0.93 23.67
C LYS A 55 28.42 0.11 22.63
N THR A 56 27.79 -0.31 21.52
CA THR A 56 27.14 0.61 20.57
C THR A 56 25.97 1.35 21.23
N PHE A 57 25.37 0.75 22.26
CA PHE A 57 24.25 1.32 23.00
C PHE A 57 24.78 2.00 24.28
N THR A 58 24.75 3.33 24.31
CA THR A 58 25.39 4.17 25.33
C THR A 58 24.40 4.86 26.27
N GLY A 59 23.11 4.56 26.14
CA GLY A 59 22.01 5.17 26.88
C GLY A 59 20.71 5.17 26.08
N VAL A 60 19.59 5.39 26.77
CA VAL A 60 18.26 5.48 26.13
C VAL A 60 18.30 6.51 25.01
N GLY A 61 17.82 6.12 23.82
CA GLY A 61 17.87 6.94 22.61
C GLY A 61 19.12 6.77 21.75
N SER A 62 20.17 6.11 22.24
CA SER A 62 21.28 5.67 21.38
C SER A 62 20.77 4.65 20.36
N ALA A 63 21.30 4.71 19.13
CA ALA A 63 20.78 3.95 18.02
C ALA A 63 21.89 3.47 17.09
N THR A 64 21.61 2.42 16.34
CA THR A 64 22.54 1.89 15.34
C THR A 64 22.47 2.67 14.05
N THR A 65 23.41 2.41 13.13
CA THR A 65 23.29 2.85 11.73
C THR A 65 22.02 2.28 11.11
N MET A 66 21.41 3.05 10.21
CA MET A 66 20.25 2.61 9.43
C MET A 66 20.67 1.60 8.35
N VAL A 67 19.89 0.54 8.22
CA VAL A 67 20.00 -0.47 7.15
C VAL A 67 18.86 -0.25 6.16
N PRO A 68 19.17 -0.02 4.86
CA PRO A 68 18.14 0.16 3.84
C PRO A 68 17.50 -1.17 3.46
N PHE A 69 16.24 -1.12 3.06
CA PHE A 69 15.50 -2.22 2.47
C PHE A 69 14.36 -1.69 1.60
N ASN A 70 13.71 -2.58 0.86
CA ASN A 70 12.83 -2.19 -0.24
C ASN A 70 11.56 -3.03 -0.23
N ILE A 71 10.42 -2.39 -0.52
CA ILE A 71 9.17 -3.05 -0.86
C ILE A 71 8.83 -2.70 -2.30
N GLY A 72 8.89 -3.70 -3.18
CA GLY A 72 8.47 -3.61 -4.57
C GLY A 72 6.95 -3.74 -4.73
N LEU A 73 6.41 -2.93 -5.63
CA LEU A 73 5.05 -2.97 -6.15
C LEU A 73 5.09 -3.00 -7.68
N ASN A 74 4.09 -3.63 -8.28
CA ASN A 74 3.80 -3.50 -9.69
C ASN A 74 2.45 -2.78 -9.86
N CYS A 75 2.45 -1.60 -10.47
CA CYS A 75 1.28 -0.72 -10.57
C CYS A 75 0.78 -0.56 -12.01
N GLY A 76 1.17 -1.45 -12.94
CA GLY A 76 0.95 -1.24 -14.38
C GLY A 76 -0.47 -0.82 -14.74
N GLY A 77 -0.60 0.32 -15.40
CA GLY A 77 -1.88 0.88 -15.83
C GLY A 77 -2.74 1.50 -14.70
N VAL A 78 -2.21 1.64 -13.48
CA VAL A 78 -2.91 2.19 -12.32
C VAL A 78 -2.53 3.64 -12.11
N ALA A 79 -3.54 4.51 -12.03
CA ALA A 79 -3.42 5.84 -11.48
C ALA A 79 -4.01 5.87 -10.06
N ALA A 80 -3.16 6.00 -9.03
CA ALA A 80 -3.58 5.96 -7.63
C ALA A 80 -2.57 6.64 -6.69
N LYS A 81 -3.06 7.15 -5.56
CA LYS A 81 -2.22 7.52 -4.41
C LYS A 81 -2.05 6.30 -3.53
N VAL A 82 -0.80 5.86 -3.36
CA VAL A 82 -0.46 4.71 -2.53
C VAL A 82 -0.04 5.17 -1.15
N TYR A 83 -0.75 4.68 -0.15
CA TYR A 83 -0.44 4.85 1.27
C TYR A 83 -0.08 3.51 1.89
N MET A 84 0.67 3.54 2.99
CA MET A 84 1.05 2.37 3.75
C MET A 84 0.89 2.63 5.25
N THR A 85 0.51 1.59 6.00
CA THR A 85 0.59 1.57 7.47
C THR A 85 1.53 0.45 7.88
N LEU A 86 2.37 0.68 8.89
CA LEU A 86 3.15 -0.38 9.53
C LEU A 86 2.47 -0.76 10.86
N THR A 87 2.22 -2.06 11.06
CA THR A 87 1.60 -2.59 12.27
C THR A 87 2.61 -3.41 13.04
N ASP A 88 2.76 -3.14 14.34
CA ASP A 88 3.53 -4.00 15.24
C ASP A 88 2.76 -5.32 15.46
N ARG A 89 3.31 -6.43 14.98
CA ARG A 89 2.64 -7.74 15.06
C ARG A 89 2.52 -8.26 16.50
N GLN A 90 3.44 -7.86 17.39
CA GLN A 90 3.39 -8.28 18.80
C GLN A 90 2.40 -7.44 19.59
N LYS A 91 2.24 -6.17 19.22
CA LYS A 91 1.36 -5.22 19.88
C LYS A 91 0.56 -4.44 18.83
N PRO A 92 -0.51 -5.01 18.26
CA PRO A 92 -1.28 -4.34 17.20
C PRO A 92 -1.85 -2.96 17.55
N GLY A 93 -2.00 -2.64 18.84
CA GLY A 93 -2.38 -1.32 19.33
C GLY A 93 -1.23 -0.32 19.51
N ASN A 94 -0.01 -0.67 19.12
CA ASN A 94 1.16 0.21 19.22
C ASN A 94 1.02 1.37 18.23
N THR A 95 0.89 2.59 18.76
CA THR A 95 0.87 3.83 17.96
C THR A 95 2.15 4.66 18.08
N SER A 96 3.17 4.10 18.74
CA SER A 96 4.47 4.76 18.92
C SER A 96 5.33 4.65 17.64
N ASN A 97 6.55 5.18 17.68
CA ASN A 97 7.53 5.07 16.60
C ASN A 97 8.54 3.92 16.82
N THR A 98 8.27 3.03 17.77
CA THR A 98 9.19 1.97 18.17
C THR A 98 8.49 0.62 18.13
N LEU A 99 8.96 -0.25 17.24
CA LEU A 99 8.54 -1.65 17.15
C LEU A 99 9.13 -2.43 18.32
N GLY A 100 8.28 -3.19 19.01
CA GLY A 100 8.74 -4.10 20.06
C GLY A 100 9.55 -5.27 19.48
N LEU A 101 10.49 -5.78 20.28
CA LEU A 101 11.10 -7.07 19.98
C LEU A 101 10.05 -8.19 20.07
N SER A 102 10.18 -9.21 19.23
CA SER A 102 9.33 -10.38 19.22
C SER A 102 9.56 -11.27 20.44
N ALA A 103 8.56 -12.07 20.80
CA ALA A 103 8.65 -13.02 21.91
C ALA A 103 9.79 -14.05 21.76
N ASN A 104 10.33 -14.24 20.55
CA ASN A 104 11.45 -15.16 20.29
C ASN A 104 12.83 -14.51 20.50
N SER A 105 12.86 -13.23 20.89
CA SER A 105 14.10 -12.50 21.16
C SER A 105 14.64 -12.85 22.55
N THR A 106 15.96 -13.01 22.67
CA THR A 106 16.64 -13.14 23.97
C THR A 106 17.33 -11.85 24.41
N ALA A 107 17.54 -10.90 23.48
CA ALA A 107 17.99 -9.56 23.82
C ALA A 107 16.86 -8.74 24.49
N ALA A 108 17.25 -7.78 25.32
CA ALA A 108 16.31 -6.86 25.98
C ALA A 108 16.85 -5.43 25.99
N GLY A 109 15.94 -4.46 26.17
CA GLY A 109 16.28 -3.03 26.24
C GLY A 109 16.47 -2.35 24.88
N LEU A 110 16.06 -3.02 23.80
CA LEU A 110 16.07 -2.48 22.44
C LEU A 110 14.65 -2.40 21.87
N GLY A 111 14.49 -1.55 20.86
CA GLY A 111 13.36 -1.53 19.93
C GLY A 111 13.86 -1.27 18.52
N ILE A 112 12.96 -1.29 17.54
CA ILE A 112 13.30 -1.04 16.12
C ILE A 112 12.54 0.18 15.62
N GLN A 113 13.22 1.07 14.91
CA GLN A 113 12.62 2.20 14.23
C GLN A 113 12.70 2.01 12.72
N VAL A 114 11.64 2.38 12.01
CA VAL A 114 11.57 2.34 10.54
C VAL A 114 11.40 3.76 10.02
N PHE A 115 12.03 4.06 8.90
CA PHE A 115 12.04 5.37 8.26
C PHE A 115 11.64 5.23 6.80
N LEU A 116 11.02 6.29 6.28
CA LEU A 116 10.83 6.51 4.85
C LEU A 116 11.73 7.68 4.45
N PRO A 117 12.94 7.43 3.94
CA PRO A 117 13.92 8.48 3.66
C PRO A 117 13.44 9.56 2.68
N SER A 118 12.52 9.22 1.76
CA SER A 118 11.89 10.20 0.86
C SER A 118 11.03 11.23 1.61
N ARG A 119 10.56 10.90 2.82
CA ARG A 119 9.82 11.80 3.71
C ARG A 119 10.74 12.46 4.74
N SER A 120 11.55 11.67 5.45
CA SER A 120 12.47 12.18 6.47
C SER A 120 13.55 11.14 6.78
N THR A 121 14.79 11.62 6.94
CA THR A 121 15.93 10.82 7.40
C THR A 121 16.13 10.86 8.92
N THR A 122 15.38 11.70 9.62
CA THR A 122 15.53 11.93 11.07
C THR A 122 14.28 11.53 11.87
N THR A 123 13.11 11.53 11.23
CA THR A 123 11.84 11.21 11.89
C THR A 123 11.40 9.79 11.55
N PRO A 124 11.35 8.88 12.52
CA PRO A 124 10.84 7.53 12.30
C PRO A 124 9.33 7.55 12.02
N LEU A 125 8.88 6.55 11.27
CA LEU A 125 7.47 6.25 11.08
C LEU A 125 6.85 5.79 12.40
N THR A 126 5.57 6.12 12.58
CA THR A 126 4.74 5.62 13.68
C THR A 126 3.96 4.38 13.23
N PHE A 127 3.74 3.47 14.17
CA PHE A 127 2.96 2.25 13.94
C PHE A 127 1.46 2.55 14.05
N GLY A 128 0.63 1.73 13.41
CA GLY A 128 -0.81 1.88 13.44
C GLY A 128 -1.52 0.52 13.34
N PRO A 129 -2.86 0.51 13.38
CA PRO A 129 -3.64 -0.71 13.18
C PRO A 129 -3.47 -1.28 11.78
N ASP A 130 -3.62 -2.60 11.65
CA ASP A 130 -3.64 -3.28 10.35
C ASP A 130 -4.98 -3.02 9.65
N SER A 131 -5.02 -1.98 8.81
CA SER A 131 -6.21 -1.59 8.06
C SER A 131 -5.84 -0.86 6.77
N SER A 132 -6.52 -1.21 5.69
CA SER A 132 -6.43 -0.54 4.38
C SER A 132 -7.42 0.63 4.23
N THR A 133 -8.22 0.91 5.26
CA THR A 133 -9.23 1.98 5.24
C THR A 133 -8.56 3.34 5.09
N VAL A 134 -9.14 4.20 4.26
CA VAL A 134 -8.68 5.58 4.08
C VAL A 134 -8.72 6.34 5.39
N GLY A 135 -7.61 6.99 5.74
CA GLY A 135 -7.48 7.75 6.99
C GLY A 135 -7.16 6.87 8.21
N ASN A 136 -6.66 5.64 7.98
CA ASN A 136 -6.17 4.79 9.06
C ASN A 136 -5.11 5.51 9.91
N ILE A 137 -5.11 5.23 11.20
CA ILE A 137 -4.19 5.87 12.15
C ILE A 137 -2.75 5.59 11.72
N ASN A 138 -1.95 6.66 11.64
CA ASN A 138 -0.54 6.61 11.26
C ASN A 138 -0.25 6.05 9.84
N GLN A 139 -1.24 6.04 8.95
CA GLN A 139 -0.96 5.83 7.52
C GLN A 139 -0.07 6.95 6.99
N PHE A 140 0.80 6.64 6.03
CA PHE A 140 1.66 7.62 5.38
C PHE A 140 1.66 7.44 3.87
N SER A 141 1.72 8.56 3.14
CA SER A 141 1.84 8.55 1.68
C SER A 141 3.19 7.96 1.30
N VAL A 142 3.17 7.05 0.34
CA VAL A 142 4.37 6.39 -0.19
C VAL A 142 4.73 6.96 -1.55
N VAL A 143 3.77 6.94 -2.48
CA VAL A 143 3.95 7.40 -3.86
C VAL A 143 2.59 7.78 -4.46
N THR A 144 2.60 8.59 -5.50
CA THR A 144 1.47 8.73 -6.44
C THR A 144 1.92 8.12 -7.77
N VAL A 145 1.16 7.16 -8.27
CA VAL A 145 1.40 6.52 -9.57
C VAL A 145 0.34 7.01 -10.55
N ASP A 146 0.73 7.24 -11.80
CA ASP A 146 -0.19 7.66 -12.87
C ASP A 146 -0.17 6.68 -14.06
N ASP A 147 0.88 5.88 -14.24
CA ASP A 147 0.98 4.78 -15.22
C ASP A 147 2.27 3.93 -15.03
N ASP A 148 2.74 3.78 -13.78
CA ASP A 148 4.06 3.18 -13.51
C ASP A 148 3.95 1.65 -13.39
N ASP A 149 4.75 0.90 -14.14
CA ASP A 149 4.73 -0.55 -14.09
C ASP A 149 5.35 -1.08 -12.79
N ASP A 150 6.49 -0.55 -12.34
CA ASP A 150 7.23 -1.05 -11.18
C ASP A 150 7.66 0.08 -10.23
N VAL A 151 7.13 0.07 -9.01
CA VAL A 151 7.48 1.01 -7.96
C VAL A 151 8.34 0.33 -6.90
N ASN A 152 9.38 1.02 -6.46
CA ASN A 152 10.24 0.57 -5.38
C ASN A 152 10.18 1.52 -4.17
N ILE A 153 9.60 1.05 -3.08
CA ILE A 153 9.47 1.79 -1.82
C ILE A 153 10.74 1.59 -1.00
N ALA A 154 11.64 2.57 -1.04
CA ALA A 154 12.86 2.55 -0.24
C ALA A 154 12.57 2.94 1.21
N LEU A 155 12.87 2.02 2.13
CA LEU A 155 12.76 2.20 3.57
C LEU A 155 14.12 2.01 4.23
N SER A 156 14.23 2.39 5.49
CA SER A 156 15.39 2.00 6.31
C SER A 156 14.96 1.69 7.73
N ALA A 157 15.73 0.86 8.42
CA ALA A 157 15.47 0.50 9.81
C ALA A 157 16.74 0.49 10.65
N ARG A 158 16.60 0.70 11.96
CA ARG A 158 17.70 0.65 12.93
C ARG A 158 17.21 0.18 14.30
N TYR A 159 18.13 -0.32 15.13
CA TYR A 159 17.85 -0.49 16.55
C TYR A 159 17.94 0.84 17.29
N ILE A 160 17.12 0.98 18.33
CA ILE A 160 17.17 2.05 19.33
C ILE A 160 17.19 1.45 20.73
N GLN A 161 18.00 1.99 21.63
CA GLN A 161 17.99 1.62 23.04
C GLN A 161 16.78 2.25 23.74
N THR A 162 15.96 1.42 24.37
CA THR A 162 14.70 1.81 25.02
C THR A 162 14.75 1.71 26.55
N ALA A 163 15.71 0.96 27.09
CA ALA A 163 15.91 0.80 28.53
C ALA A 163 17.31 1.27 28.96
N ALA A 164 17.50 1.51 30.26
CA ALA A 164 18.79 1.95 30.81
C ALA A 164 19.95 1.00 30.48
N THR A 165 19.65 -0.30 30.39
CA THR A 165 20.61 -1.36 30.06
C THR A 165 20.14 -2.18 28.87
N VAL A 166 21.06 -2.55 27.99
CA VAL A 166 20.83 -3.53 26.92
C VAL A 166 21.36 -4.89 27.37
N THR A 167 20.52 -5.92 27.28
CA THR A 167 20.94 -7.31 27.50
C THR A 167 21.30 -7.94 26.16
N PRO A 168 22.51 -8.51 26.00
CA PRO A 168 22.91 -9.22 24.78
C PRO A 168 22.02 -10.43 24.47
N GLY A 169 21.81 -10.70 23.19
CA GLY A 169 21.03 -11.84 22.71
C GLY A 169 20.56 -11.64 21.27
N THR A 170 19.62 -12.48 20.83
CA THR A 170 18.93 -12.32 19.55
C THR A 170 17.87 -11.24 19.71
N ALA A 171 17.88 -10.26 18.81
CA ALA A 171 16.83 -9.24 18.71
C ALA A 171 16.11 -9.44 17.38
N MET A 172 14.81 -9.69 17.44
CA MET A 172 13.97 -9.89 16.27
C MET A 172 12.76 -8.97 16.38
N GLY A 173 12.29 -8.41 15.27
CA GLY A 173 11.04 -7.66 15.20
C GLY A 173 10.21 -8.14 14.03
N VAL A 174 8.89 -8.06 14.16
CA VAL A 174 7.97 -8.41 13.08
C VAL A 174 6.92 -7.31 12.97
N ALA A 175 6.88 -6.65 11.82
CA ALA A 175 5.83 -5.71 11.46
C ALA A 175 5.07 -6.22 10.24
N THR A 176 3.79 -5.91 10.16
CA THR A 176 2.99 -6.05 8.94
C THR A 176 2.98 -4.70 8.22
N PHE A 177 3.05 -4.70 6.90
CA PHE A 177 2.78 -3.51 6.10
C PHE A 177 1.45 -3.69 5.37
N THR A 178 0.61 -2.66 5.43
CA THR A 178 -0.75 -2.70 4.88
C THR A 178 -0.91 -1.55 3.90
N MET A 179 -1.20 -1.87 2.64
CA MET A 179 -1.37 -0.88 1.58
C MET A 179 -2.80 -0.31 1.55
N SER A 180 -2.93 0.97 1.23
CA SER A 180 -4.20 1.67 0.99
C SER A 180 -4.09 2.47 -0.30
N TYR A 181 -5.00 2.23 -1.24
CA TYR A 181 -5.02 2.85 -2.58
C TYR A 181 -6.20 3.84 -2.63
N GLN A 182 -5.93 5.09 -3.02
CA GLN A 182 -6.86 6.23 -2.96
C GLN A 182 -6.85 7.07 -4.22
#